data_AF-A0A975YIZ3-F1
#
_entry.id   AF-A0A975YIZ3-F1
#
_cell.length_a   1.000
_cell.length_b   1.000
_cell.length_c   1.000
_cell.angle_alpha   90.00
_cell.angle_beta   90.00
_cell.angle_gamma   90.00
#
_symmetry.space_group_name_H-M   'P 1'
#
loop_
_entity.id
_entity.type
_entity.pdbx_description
1 polymer ?
#
loop_
_entity_poly.entity_id
_entity_poly.type
_entity_poly.pdbx_seq_one_letter_code
_entity_poly.pdbx_strand_id
1 'polypeptide(L)'
;MADLSDLFLVLPGGVGTLDEALEMITWYDIGLSRKPTLFIDVDGFWRDFVRMMEGLRARGVLRPEVEGAWSVLPDVPAALEAVAKRLAPRAA
;
A
#
# COMPACT_ATOMS: atom_id res chain seq x y z
N MET A 1 -8.39 -3.47 -12.55
CA MET A 1 -8.34 -4.00 -11.17
C MET A 1 -8.97 -3.02 -10.18
N ALA A 2 -8.51 -1.77 -10.17
CA ALA A 2 -8.86 -0.80 -9.14
C ALA A 2 -10.36 -0.57 -8.89
N ASP A 3 -11.22 -0.50 -9.91
CA ASP A 3 -12.64 -0.16 -9.73
C ASP A 3 -13.39 -1.16 -8.85
N LEU A 4 -13.03 -2.45 -8.93
CA LEU A 4 -13.69 -3.54 -8.21
C LEU A 4 -13.03 -3.88 -6.86
N SER A 5 -12.02 -3.12 -6.44
CA SER A 5 -11.26 -3.37 -5.20
C SER A 5 -11.59 -2.35 -4.12
N ASP A 6 -11.40 -2.67 -2.85
CA ASP A 6 -11.50 -1.71 -1.73
C ASP A 6 -10.13 -1.29 -1.15
N LEU A 7 -9.12 -2.11 -1.45
CA LEU A 7 -7.71 -2.00 -1.08
C LEU A 7 -6.90 -2.95 -1.98
N PHE A 8 -5.57 -2.84 -1.92
CA PHE A 8 -4.65 -3.74 -2.61
C PHE A 8 -3.72 -4.44 -1.63
N LEU A 9 -3.43 -5.72 -1.86
CA LEU A 9 -2.41 -6.47 -1.13
C LEU A 9 -1.24 -6.77 -2.07
N VAL A 10 -0.02 -6.57 -1.60
CA VAL A 10 1.20 -6.76 -2.38
C VAL A 10 2.07 -7.83 -1.73
N LEU A 11 2.10 -9.02 -2.32
CA LEU A 11 3.00 -10.11 -1.97
C LEU A 11 4.39 -9.90 -2.61
N PRO A 12 5.46 -10.53 -2.08
CA PRO A 12 6.78 -10.50 -2.72
C PRO A 12 6.70 -10.79 -4.23
N GLY A 13 7.37 -9.96 -5.01
CA GLY A 13 7.27 -10.00 -6.47
C GLY A 13 8.35 -9.17 -7.16
N GLY A 14 8.37 -9.26 -8.49
CA GLY A 14 9.36 -8.56 -9.32
C GLY A 14 8.91 -7.18 -9.76
N VAL A 15 9.49 -6.72 -10.88
CA VAL A 15 9.24 -5.38 -11.44
C VAL A 15 7.76 -5.13 -11.72
N GLY A 16 7.02 -6.09 -12.28
CA GLY A 16 5.59 -5.92 -12.56
C GLY A 16 4.75 -5.71 -11.30
N THR A 17 5.04 -6.43 -10.23
CA THR A 17 4.37 -6.26 -8.94
C THR A 17 4.62 -4.87 -8.36
N LEU A 18 5.86 -4.38 -8.46
CA LEU A 18 6.21 -3.05 -7.99
C LEU A 18 5.57 -1.95 -8.84
N ASP A 19 5.50 -2.13 -10.16
CA ASP A 19 4.86 -1.21 -11.11
C ASP A 19 3.36 -1.03 -10.77
N GLU A 20 2.62 -2.13 -10.63
CA GLU A 20 1.21 -2.11 -10.25
C GLU A 20 0.99 -1.46 -8.86
N ALA A 21 1.84 -1.78 -7.88
CA ALA A 21 1.74 -1.20 -6.54
C ALA A 21 1.98 0.32 -6.56
N LEU A 22 3.00 0.79 -7.28
CA LEU A 22 3.32 2.21 -7.42
C LEU A 22 2.26 2.95 -8.24
N GLU A 23 1.63 2.32 -9.22
CA GLU A 23 0.48 2.90 -9.93
C GLU A 23 -0.66 3.20 -8.94
N MET A 24 -1.02 2.25 -8.08
CA MET A 24 -2.08 2.45 -7.09
C MET A 24 -1.72 3.52 -6.04
N ILE A 25 -0.46 3.57 -5.61
CA ILE A 25 0.05 4.64 -4.73
C ILE A 25 -0.04 6.00 -5.43
N THR A 26 0.32 6.07 -6.72
CA THR A 26 0.22 7.30 -7.51
C THR A 26 -1.22 7.75 -7.63
N TRP A 27 -2.16 6.85 -7.92
CA TRP A 27 -3.59 7.17 -8.00
C TRP A 27 -4.14 7.67 -6.66
N TYR A 28 -3.64 7.17 -5.54
CA TYR A 28 -3.94 7.72 -4.21
C TYR A 28 -3.41 9.15 -4.07
N ASP A 29 -2.14 9.37 -4.41
CA ASP A 29 -1.46 10.66 -4.29
C ASP A 29 -2.14 11.75 -5.14
N ILE A 30 -2.59 11.44 -6.36
CA ILE A 30 -3.31 12.39 -7.23
C ILE A 30 -4.82 12.46 -6.96
N GLY A 31 -5.34 11.67 -6.01
CA GLY A 31 -6.74 11.69 -5.59
C GLY A 31 -7.73 10.99 -6.53
N LEU A 32 -7.25 10.18 -7.48
CA LEU A 32 -8.12 9.31 -8.30
C LEU A 32 -8.71 8.14 -7.50
N SER A 33 -8.02 7.74 -6.42
CA SER A 33 -8.46 6.67 -5.52
C SER A 33 -8.12 7.04 -4.07
N ARG A 34 -8.79 6.40 -3.11
CA ARG A 34 -8.45 6.44 -1.67
C ARG A 34 -8.38 5.03 -1.07
N LYS A 35 -7.99 4.06 -1.91
CA LYS A 35 -7.83 2.63 -1.58
C LYS A 35 -6.36 2.40 -1.20
N PRO A 36 -6.06 1.92 0.02
CA PRO A 36 -4.69 1.75 0.46
C PRO A 36 -4.03 0.52 -0.20
N THR A 37 -2.72 0.60 -0.41
CA THR A 37 -1.86 -0.49 -0.90
C THR A 37 -1.04 -1.06 0.25
N LEU A 38 -1.30 -2.31 0.62
CA LEU A 38 -0.70 -2.95 1.80
C LEU A 38 0.32 -4.01 1.36
N PHE A 39 1.59 -3.80 1.69
CA PHE A 39 2.65 -4.76 1.42
C PHE A 39 2.72 -5.80 2.53
N ILE A 40 2.94 -7.07 2.17
CA ILE A 40 3.10 -8.17 3.13
C ILE A 40 4.58 -8.54 3.20
N ASP A 41 5.22 -8.28 4.34
CA ASP A 41 6.66 -8.44 4.54
C ASP A 41 7.06 -9.87 4.89
N VAL A 42 7.19 -10.71 3.87
CA VAL A 42 7.73 -12.06 4.03
C VAL A 42 9.26 -11.97 4.14
N ASP A 43 9.82 -12.38 5.28
CA ASP A 43 11.27 -12.44 5.55
C ASP A 43 12.04 -11.13 5.29
N GLY A 44 11.37 -9.97 5.39
CA GLY A 44 12.01 -8.67 5.18
C GLY A 44 12.12 -8.25 3.72
N PHE A 45 11.41 -8.91 2.79
CA PHE A 45 11.45 -8.64 1.36
C PHE A 45 11.25 -7.15 1.00
N TRP A 46 10.35 -6.45 1.72
CA TRP A 46 9.99 -5.07 1.37
C TRP A 46 10.85 -4.00 2.07
N ARG A 47 11.83 -4.37 2.89
CA ARG A 47 12.61 -3.42 3.71
C ARG A 47 13.38 -2.39 2.87
N ASP A 48 13.92 -2.80 1.74
CA ASP A 48 14.65 -1.88 0.85
C ASP A 48 13.71 -0.88 0.16
N PHE A 49 12.51 -1.33 -0.20
CA PHE A 49 11.45 -0.45 -0.72
C PHE A 49 11.02 0.56 0.34
N VAL A 50 10.78 0.13 1.59
CA VAL A 50 10.44 1.03 2.71
C VAL A 50 11.52 2.09 2.88
N ARG A 51 12.79 1.69 2.95
CA ARG A 51 13.93 2.61 3.07
C ARG A 51 14.00 3.62 1.92
N MET A 52 13.71 3.19 0.69
CA MET A 52 13.65 4.08 -0.46
C MET A 52 12.54 5.12 -0.27
N MET A 53 11.33 4.70 0.09
CA MET A 53 10.19 5.60 0.30
C MET A 53 10.42 6.59 1.45
N GLU A 54 11.03 6.14 2.55
CA GLU A 54 11.46 7.01 3.65
C GLU A 54 12.49 8.04 3.21
N GLY A 55 13.46 7.63 2.37
CA GLY A 55 14.44 8.54 1.77
C GLY A 55 13.81 9.60 0.87
N LEU A 56 12.79 9.22 0.08
CA LEU A 56 12.02 10.17 -0.74
C LEU A 56 11.22 11.15 0.12
N ARG A 57 10.61 10.65 1.21
CA ARG A 57 9.90 11.48 2.19
C ARG A 57 10.82 12.49 2.85
N ALA A 58 11.98 12.06 3.33
CA ALA A 58 12.96 12.92 3.99
C ALA A 58 13.51 14.03 3.07
N ARG A 59 13.54 13.78 1.75
CA ARG A 59 13.95 14.76 0.74
C ARG A 59 12.81 15.67 0.28
N GLY A 60 11.60 15.52 0.81
CA GLY A 60 10.43 16.32 0.42
C GLY A 60 9.88 15.99 -0.97
N VAL A 61 10.21 14.81 -1.52
CA VAL A 61 9.70 14.38 -2.83
C VAL A 61 8.25 13.90 -2.72
N LEU A 62 7.92 13.23 -1.60
CA LEU A 62 6.57 12.74 -1.34
C LEU A 62 5.68 13.86 -0.84
N ARG A 63 4.53 14.06 -1.49
CA ARG A 63 3.54 15.05 -1.08
C ARG A 63 2.73 14.54 0.13
N PRO A 64 2.18 15.41 0.99
CA PRO A 64 1.37 14.99 2.14
C PRO A 64 0.16 14.12 1.75
N GLU A 65 -0.36 14.25 0.53
CA GLU A 65 -1.50 13.49 0.02
C GLU A 65 -1.25 11.98 -0.10
N VAL A 66 0.02 11.55 -0.14
CA VAL A 66 0.39 10.12 -0.16
C VAL A 66 0.35 9.48 1.24
N GLU A 67 0.10 10.26 2.29
CA GLU A 67 -0.05 9.73 3.65
C GLU A 67 -1.23 8.75 3.72
N GLY A 68 -0.97 7.56 4.25
CA GLY A 68 -1.95 6.47 4.28
C GLY A 68 -2.20 5.78 2.93
N ALA A 69 -1.49 6.15 1.86
CA ALA A 69 -1.58 5.47 0.57
C ALA A 69 -1.03 4.04 0.63
N TRP A 70 -0.03 3.80 1.49
CA TRP A 70 0.58 2.48 1.64
C TRP A 70 1.06 2.21 3.07
N SER A 71 1.19 0.92 3.39
CA SER A 71 1.81 0.45 4.64
C SER A 71 2.37 -0.94 4.46
N VAL A 72 3.24 -1.37 5.38
CA VAL A 72 3.78 -2.73 5.41
C VAL A 72 3.20 -3.48 6.61
N LEU A 73 2.73 -4.71 6.36
CA LEU A 73 2.19 -5.62 7.34
C LEU A 73 3.13 -6.82 7.51
N PRO A 74 3.27 -7.36 8.73
CA PRO A 74 4.29 -8.36 9.02
C PRO A 74 4.03 -9.72 8.37
N ASP A 75 2.77 -10.07 8.09
CA ASP A 75 2.40 -11.38 7.58
C ASP A 75 0.98 -11.38 6.97
N VAL A 76 0.58 -12.55 6.45
CA VAL A 76 -0.76 -12.76 5.86
C VAL A 76 -1.87 -12.64 6.90
N PRO A 77 -1.79 -13.20 8.12
CA PRO A 77 -2.79 -12.97 9.16
C PRO A 77 -3.08 -11.50 9.43
N ALA A 78 -2.05 -10.66 9.60
CA ALA A 78 -2.22 -9.22 9.79
C ALA A 78 -2.88 -8.54 8.58
N ALA A 79 -2.55 -8.98 7.36
CA ALA A 79 -3.20 -8.51 6.14
C ALA A 79 -4.70 -8.86 6.09
N LEU A 80 -5.08 -10.07 6.48
CA LEU A 80 -6.48 -10.49 6.53
C LEU A 80 -7.26 -9.74 7.60
N GLU A 81 -6.65 -9.44 8.75
CA GLU A 81 -7.26 -8.59 9.78
C GLU A 81 -7.52 -7.17 9.25
N ALA A 82 -6.53 -6.57 8.58
CA ALA A 82 -6.67 -5.26 7.96
C ALA A 82 -7.78 -5.23 6.90
N VAL A 83 -7.89 -6.29 6.08
CA VAL A 83 -8.98 -6.48 5.11
C VAL A 83 -10.32 -6.54 5.83
N ALA A 84 -10.47 -7.42 6.81
CA ALA A 84 -11.72 -7.60 7.55
C ALA A 84 -12.17 -6.29 8.21
N LYS A 85 -11.25 -5.54 8.83
CA LYS A 85 -11.53 -4.24 9.44
C LYS A 85 -12.00 -3.22 8.41
N ARG A 86 -11.42 -3.20 7.22
CA ARG A 86 -11.79 -2.24 6.17
C ARG A 86 -13.12 -2.57 5.49
N LEU A 87 -13.40 -3.86 5.31
CA LEU A 87 -14.64 -4.36 4.71
C LEU A 87 -15.80 -4.45 5.71
N ALA A 88 -15.53 -4.30 7.01
CA ALA A 88 -16.57 -4.27 8.02
C ALA A 88 -17.63 -3.21 7.66
N PRO A 89 -18.93 -3.51 7.85
CA PRO A 89 -19.98 -2.54 7.61
C PRO A 89 -19.69 -1.27 8.41
N ARG A 90 -19.71 -0.10 7.76
CA ARG A 90 -19.69 1.15 8.51
C ARG A 90 -20.93 1.17 9.40
N ALA A 91 -20.72 1.34 10.71
CA ALA A 91 -21.83 1.54 11.64
C ALA A 91 -22.68 2.70 11.10
N ALA A 92 -24.00 2.47 11.01
CA ALA A 92 -24.99 3.41 10.50
C ALA A 92 -25.07 4.67 11.36
#